data_AF-A0A8J2KKE3-F1
#
_entry.id   AF-A0A8J2KKE3-F1
#
_cell.length_a   1.000
_cell.length_b   1.000
_cell.length_c   1.000
_cell.angle_alpha   90.00
_cell.angle_beta   90.00
_cell.angle_gamma   90.00
#
_symmetry.space_group_name_H-M   'P 1'
#
loop_
_entity.id
_entity.type
_entity.pdbx_description
1 polymer ?
#
loop_
_entity_poly.entity_id
_entity_poly.type
_entity_poly.pdbx_seq_one_letter_code
_entity_poly.pdbx_strand_id
1 'polypeptide(L)'
;NTSVSLFETNIRIVGGFLTAYALTRDDLYLDQANAVGQLLLPAFDTPSGFPYGQINPATGETNRGETISMAALGTLHLEFLYLSEVTGNPIYAEKVDKIRQNLWNLEKPNGLYPNKVNTQTGRFADTHISMGGGADSFYEYLLKSWIQTQDQQA
;
A
#
# COMPACT_ATOMS: atom_id res chain seq x y z
N ASN A 1 -9.71 18.80 10.52
CA ASN A 1 -8.37 18.60 9.97
C ASN A 1 -7.75 17.45 10.73
N THR A 2 -7.93 16.22 10.24
CA THR A 2 -7.68 14.99 11.00
C THR A 2 -6.97 13.99 10.10
N SER A 3 -5.99 13.26 10.65
CA SER A 3 -5.28 12.21 9.92
C SER A 3 -6.21 11.03 9.60
N VAL A 4 -5.98 10.42 8.44
CA VAL A 4 -6.63 9.19 7.97
C VAL A 4 -5.62 8.05 7.87
N SER A 5 -6.11 6.81 7.93
CA SER A 5 -5.28 5.62 7.72
C SER A 5 -4.98 5.45 6.23
N LEU A 6 -3.71 5.29 5.87
CA LEU A 6 -3.29 4.96 4.50
C LEU A 6 -3.98 3.67 4.02
N PHE A 7 -3.90 2.63 4.84
CA PHE A 7 -4.46 1.31 4.57
C PHE A 7 -5.98 1.34 4.36
N GLU A 8 -6.73 1.89 5.32
CA GLU A 8 -8.20 1.91 5.23
C GLU A 8 -8.69 2.80 4.09
N THR A 9 -7.98 3.91 3.83
CA THR A 9 -8.34 4.81 2.72
C THR A 9 -8.09 4.14 1.38
N ASN A 10 -6.99 3.40 1.24
CA ASN A 10 -6.70 2.64 0.03
C ASN A 10 -7.76 1.57 -0.24
N ILE A 11 -7.96 0.62 0.67
CA ILE A 11 -8.83 -0.55 0.40
C ILE A 11 -10.31 -0.18 0.30
N ARG A 12 -10.76 0.91 0.95
CA ARG A 12 -12.17 1.32 0.94
C ARG A 12 -12.50 2.39 -0.07
N ILE A 13 -11.68 3.44 -0.16
CA ILE A 13 -12.00 4.63 -0.95
C ILE A 13 -11.40 4.50 -2.35
N VAL A 14 -10.08 4.29 -2.44
CA VAL A 14 -9.41 4.10 -3.75
C VAL A 14 -9.95 2.86 -4.44
N GLY A 15 -9.97 1.71 -3.75
CA GLY A 15 -10.53 0.46 -4.27
C GLY A 15 -12.01 0.57 -4.65
N GLY A 16 -12.80 1.31 -3.86
CA GLY A 16 -14.21 1.55 -4.13
C GLY A 16 -14.43 2.36 -5.41
N PHE A 17 -13.71 3.47 -5.58
CA PHE A 17 -13.79 4.28 -6.80
C PHE A 17 -13.25 3.55 -8.03
N LEU A 18 -12.14 2.83 -7.92
CA LEU A 18 -11.60 2.01 -9.01
C LEU A 18 -12.57 0.92 -9.45
N THR A 19 -13.28 0.30 -8.51
CA THR A 19 -14.31 -0.69 -8.81
C THR A 19 -15.49 -0.05 -9.54
N ALA A 20 -15.98 1.10 -9.07
CA ALA A 20 -17.05 1.83 -9.73
C ALA A 20 -16.65 2.20 -11.16
N TYR A 21 -15.44 2.75 -11.35
CA TYR A 21 -14.90 3.05 -12.69
C TYR A 21 -14.82 1.80 -13.57
N ALA A 22 -14.31 0.67 -13.05
CA ALA A 22 -14.17 -0.56 -13.83
C ALA A 22 -15.53 -1.09 -14.35
N LEU A 23 -16.60 -0.90 -13.57
CA LEU A 23 -17.95 -1.35 -13.89
C LEU A 23 -18.73 -0.36 -14.76
N THR A 24 -18.58 0.95 -14.55
CA THR A 24 -19.39 1.97 -15.25
C THR A 24 -18.67 2.66 -16.40
N ARG A 25 -17.33 2.68 -16.38
CA ARG A 25 -16.46 3.50 -17.25
C ARG A 25 -16.76 5.00 -17.17
N ASP A 26 -17.30 5.46 -16.05
CA ASP A 26 -17.53 6.87 -15.77
C ASP A 26 -16.26 7.49 -15.17
N ASP A 27 -15.65 8.41 -15.92
CA ASP A 27 -14.38 9.07 -15.56
C ASP A 27 -14.47 9.84 -14.24
N LEU A 28 -15.67 10.21 -13.77
CA LEU A 28 -15.84 10.79 -12.45
C LEU A 28 -15.18 9.93 -11.37
N TYR A 29 -15.36 8.60 -11.42
CA TYR A 29 -14.80 7.70 -10.43
C TYR A 29 -13.29 7.55 -10.58
N LEU A 30 -12.78 7.57 -11.82
CA LEU A 30 -11.33 7.55 -12.07
C LEU A 30 -10.66 8.81 -11.52
N ASP A 31 -11.26 9.97 -11.78
CA ASP A 31 -10.78 11.26 -11.29
C ASP A 31 -10.76 11.30 -9.76
N GLN A 32 -11.80 10.80 -9.09
CA GLN A 32 -11.83 10.70 -7.63
C GLN A 32 -10.79 9.69 -7.10
N ALA A 33 -10.62 8.53 -7.74
CA ALA A 33 -9.60 7.56 -7.35
C ALA A 33 -8.19 8.16 -7.45
N ASN A 34 -7.90 8.84 -8.55
CA ASN A 34 -6.63 9.51 -8.78
C ASN A 34 -6.40 10.66 -7.79
N ALA A 35 -7.41 11.50 -7.54
CA ALA A 35 -7.32 12.57 -6.56
C ALA A 35 -7.00 12.05 -5.16
N VAL A 36 -7.69 11.00 -4.70
CA VAL A 36 -7.39 10.37 -3.41
C VAL A 36 -6.01 9.72 -3.41
N GLY A 37 -5.64 9.02 -4.48
CA GLY A 37 -4.31 8.42 -4.64
C GLY A 37 -3.17 9.44 -4.47
N GLN A 38 -3.30 10.62 -5.10
CA GLN A 38 -2.33 11.71 -4.97
C GLN A 38 -2.19 12.19 -3.53
N LEU A 39 -3.32 12.31 -2.80
CA LEU A 39 -3.31 12.73 -1.39
C LEU A 39 -2.62 11.71 -0.47
N LEU A 40 -2.50 10.45 -0.89
CA LEU A 40 -1.82 9.40 -0.13
C LEU A 40 -0.30 9.35 -0.41
N LEU A 41 0.18 9.90 -1.53
CA LEU A 41 1.59 9.83 -1.93
C LEU A 41 2.59 10.38 -0.89
N PRO A 42 2.30 11.45 -0.12
CA PRO A 42 3.23 11.91 0.92
C PRO A 42 3.50 10.87 2.02
N ALA A 43 2.62 9.88 2.21
CA ALA A 43 2.85 8.79 3.16
C ALA A 43 4.09 7.94 2.81
N PHE A 44 4.48 7.92 1.54
CA PHE A 44 5.63 7.15 1.04
C PHE A 44 6.95 7.91 1.11
N ASP A 45 6.94 9.17 1.55
CA ASP A 45 8.16 9.98 1.74
C ASP A 45 8.83 9.61 3.07
N THR A 46 9.50 8.46 3.09
CA THR A 46 10.17 7.92 4.27
C THR A 46 11.62 7.52 3.96
N PRO A 47 12.54 7.59 4.93
CA PRO A 47 13.93 7.19 4.72
C PRO A 47 14.09 5.73 4.32
N SER A 48 13.21 4.85 4.82
CA SER A 48 13.27 3.41 4.54
C SER A 48 12.62 3.00 3.22
N GLY A 49 11.76 3.83 2.66
CA GLY A 49 10.88 3.49 1.54
C GLY A 49 9.63 2.69 1.94
N PHE A 50 9.42 2.38 3.22
CA PHE A 50 8.13 1.89 3.72
C PHE A 50 7.25 3.04 4.19
N PRO A 51 5.96 3.10 3.81
CA PRO A 51 5.14 4.26 4.06
C PRO A 51 4.77 4.41 5.54
N TYR A 52 4.42 5.64 5.94
CA TYR A 52 3.74 5.91 7.20
C TYR A 52 2.30 5.41 7.16
N GLY A 53 1.79 4.95 8.31
CA GLY A 53 0.43 4.38 8.39
C GLY A 53 -0.70 5.41 8.40
N GLN A 54 -0.40 6.67 8.69
CA GLN A 54 -1.39 7.75 8.71
C GLN A 54 -0.89 9.02 8.03
N ILE A 55 -1.82 9.72 7.40
CA ILE A 55 -1.59 10.97 6.69
C ILE A 55 -2.73 11.95 6.92
N ASN A 56 -2.42 13.23 7.09
CA ASN A 56 -3.40 14.29 6.99
C ASN A 56 -3.52 14.69 5.50
N PRO A 57 -4.64 14.40 4.83
CA PRO A 57 -4.77 14.68 3.39
C PRO A 57 -4.80 16.19 3.08
N ALA A 58 -5.18 17.05 4.04
CA ALA A 58 -5.22 18.49 3.79
C ALA A 58 -3.83 19.14 3.88
N THR A 59 -2.93 18.61 4.71
CA THR A 59 -1.59 19.20 4.94
C THR A 59 -0.46 18.37 4.35
N GLY A 60 -0.72 17.10 4.01
CA GLY A 60 0.32 16.12 3.64
C GLY A 60 1.14 15.63 4.84
N GLU A 61 0.88 16.14 6.05
CA GLU A 61 1.63 15.74 7.23
C GLU A 61 1.32 14.30 7.62
N THR A 62 2.36 13.51 7.81
CA THR A 62 2.27 12.12 8.22
C THR A 62 2.49 12.02 9.73
N ASN A 63 1.76 11.12 10.39
CA ASN A 63 2.20 10.74 11.71
C ASN A 63 3.49 9.94 11.51
N ARG A 64 4.59 10.36 12.13
CA ARG A 64 5.85 9.62 12.06
C ARG A 64 5.80 8.43 13.01
N GLY A 65 4.74 7.62 12.90
CA GLY A 65 4.65 6.37 13.61
C GLY A 65 5.88 5.54 13.28
N GLU A 66 6.61 5.08 14.31
CA GLU A 66 7.87 4.37 14.12
C GLU A 66 7.69 3.05 13.38
N THR A 67 6.48 2.48 13.39
CA THR A 67 6.17 1.18 12.79
C THR A 67 4.88 1.19 11.98
N ILE A 68 4.81 0.30 11.00
CA ILE A 68 3.62 0.00 10.21
C ILE A 68 3.39 -1.52 10.19
N SER A 69 2.13 -1.95 10.19
CA SER A 69 1.80 -3.37 10.14
C SER A 69 2.01 -3.96 8.74
N MET A 70 2.28 -5.26 8.67
CA MET A 70 2.50 -5.99 7.42
C MET A 70 1.26 -5.94 6.53
N ALA A 71 0.06 -6.04 7.10
CA ALA A 71 -1.18 -5.81 6.37
C ALA A 71 -1.28 -4.38 5.82
N ALA A 72 -0.99 -3.35 6.63
CA ALA A 72 -1.14 -1.97 6.18
C ALA A 72 -0.16 -1.59 5.06
N LEU A 73 1.09 -2.07 5.11
CA LEU A 73 2.09 -1.81 4.06
C LEU A 73 1.91 -2.73 2.84
N GLY A 74 1.43 -3.95 3.05
CA GLY A 74 1.32 -5.01 2.04
C GLY A 74 0.07 -4.95 1.18
N THR A 75 -0.98 -4.28 1.68
CA THR A 75 -2.32 -4.28 1.10
C THR A 75 -2.63 -2.94 0.42
N LEU A 76 -1.67 -2.50 -0.40
CA LEU A 76 -1.77 -1.31 -1.26
C LEU A 76 -1.63 -1.68 -2.75
N HIS A 77 -1.09 -2.87 -3.01
CA HIS A 77 -0.49 -3.24 -4.28
C HIS A 77 -1.53 -3.32 -5.42
N LEU A 78 -2.68 -3.96 -5.20
CA LEU A 78 -3.69 -4.16 -6.24
C LEU A 78 -4.29 -2.83 -6.74
N GLU A 79 -4.64 -1.95 -5.82
CA GLU A 79 -5.25 -0.66 -6.13
C GLU A 79 -4.24 0.26 -6.80
N PHE A 80 -3.00 0.31 -6.30
CA PHE A 80 -1.98 1.19 -6.87
C PHE A 80 -1.52 0.72 -8.26
N LEU A 81 -1.37 -0.59 -8.48
CA LEU A 81 -1.09 -1.13 -9.82
C LEU A 81 -2.20 -0.75 -10.80
N TYR A 82 -3.46 -1.03 -10.45
CA TYR A 82 -4.57 -0.74 -11.34
C TYR A 82 -4.73 0.77 -11.56
N LEU A 83 -4.56 1.59 -10.52
CA LEU A 83 -4.60 3.04 -10.65
C LEU A 83 -3.51 3.56 -11.60
N SER A 84 -2.29 3.02 -11.54
CA SER A 84 -1.24 3.33 -12.52
C SER A 84 -1.63 2.95 -13.94
N GLU A 85 -2.22 1.76 -14.13
CA GLU A 85 -2.68 1.29 -15.43
C GLU A 85 -3.73 2.23 -16.04
N VAL A 86 -4.79 2.56 -15.28
CA VAL A 86 -5.93 3.32 -15.82
C VAL A 86 -5.68 4.83 -15.90
N THR A 87 -4.76 5.37 -15.10
CA THR A 87 -4.37 6.79 -15.19
C THR A 87 -3.19 7.04 -16.12
N GLY A 88 -2.43 6.00 -16.47
CA GLY A 88 -1.15 6.12 -17.17
C GLY A 88 -0.03 6.74 -16.32
N ASN A 89 -0.25 6.99 -15.02
CA ASN A 89 0.75 7.55 -14.13
C ASN A 89 1.51 6.44 -13.38
N PRO A 90 2.80 6.20 -13.68
CA PRO A 90 3.54 5.06 -13.12
C PRO A 90 3.85 5.20 -11.61
N ILE A 91 3.70 6.40 -11.03
CA ILE A 91 4.13 6.65 -9.66
C ILE A 91 3.50 5.71 -8.63
N TYR A 92 2.24 5.29 -8.84
CA TYR A 92 1.55 4.40 -7.91
C TYR A 92 2.17 2.99 -7.91
N ALA A 93 2.32 2.39 -9.09
CA ALA A 93 3.01 1.12 -9.27
C ALA A 93 4.44 1.18 -8.70
N GLU A 94 5.21 2.22 -9.03
CA GLU A 94 6.57 2.41 -8.52
C GLU A 94 6.63 2.42 -6.98
N LYS A 95 5.65 3.04 -6.31
CA LYS A 95 5.59 3.04 -4.83
C LYS A 95 5.42 1.63 -4.27
N VAL A 96 4.47 0.85 -4.80
CA VAL A 96 4.17 -0.48 -4.25
C VAL A 96 5.18 -1.54 -4.69
N ASP A 97 5.81 -1.39 -5.84
CA ASP A 97 6.93 -2.24 -6.29
C ASP A 97 8.15 -2.04 -5.42
N LYS A 98 8.46 -0.80 -5.05
CA LYS A 98 9.55 -0.51 -4.11
C LYS A 98 9.32 -1.17 -2.75
N ILE A 99 8.07 -1.22 -2.27
CA ILE A 99 7.73 -1.95 -1.04
C ILE A 99 8.02 -3.44 -1.21
N ARG A 100 7.58 -4.07 -2.31
CA ARG A 100 7.84 -5.49 -2.60
C ARG A 100 9.34 -5.79 -2.64
N GLN A 101 10.11 -4.98 -3.37
CA GLN A 101 11.57 -5.13 -3.49
C GLN A 101 12.25 -5.01 -2.13
N ASN A 102 11.87 -4.01 -1.32
CA ASN A 102 12.43 -3.85 0.01
C ASN A 102 12.12 -5.05 0.91
N LEU A 103 10.86 -5.51 0.94
CA LEU A 103 10.46 -6.69 1.71
C LEU A 103 11.16 -7.97 1.23
N TRP A 104 11.36 -8.13 -0.07
CA TRP A 104 12.04 -9.27 -0.65
C TRP A 104 13.48 -9.36 -0.13
N ASN A 105 14.18 -8.24 -0.08
CA ASN A 105 15.57 -8.13 0.34
C ASN A 105 15.79 -8.23 1.86
N LEU A 106 14.73 -8.15 2.68
CA LEU A 106 14.85 -8.37 4.12
C LEU A 106 15.08 -9.84 4.46
N GLU A 107 16.01 -10.11 5.37
CA GLU A 107 16.22 -11.43 5.95
C GLU A 107 14.98 -11.83 6.76
N LYS A 108 14.38 -12.96 6.38
CA LYS A 108 13.12 -13.45 6.94
C LYS A 108 13.38 -14.54 7.98
N PRO A 109 13.05 -14.33 9.26
CA PRO A 109 13.22 -15.38 10.27
C PRO A 109 12.40 -16.61 9.89
N ASN A 110 13.07 -17.74 9.67
CA ASN A 110 12.46 -18.99 9.20
C ASN A 110 11.68 -18.86 7.88
N GLY A 111 12.02 -17.88 7.03
CA GLY A 111 11.29 -17.59 5.79
C GLY A 111 9.94 -16.90 5.99
N LEU A 112 9.61 -16.46 7.21
CA LEU A 112 8.35 -15.83 7.56
C LEU A 112 8.49 -14.30 7.67
N TYR A 113 7.38 -13.60 7.51
CA TYR A 113 7.31 -12.14 7.61
C TYR A 113 6.78 -11.74 9.00
N PRO A 114 7.61 -11.07 9.84
CA PRO A 114 7.12 -10.41 11.04
C PRO A 114 6.06 -9.35 10.75
N ASN A 115 5.16 -9.15 11.71
CA ASN A 115 3.95 -8.35 11.53
C ASN A 115 4.18 -6.85 11.44
N LYS A 116 5.37 -6.35 11.79
CA LYS A 116 5.66 -4.92 11.78
C LYS A 116 7.01 -4.61 11.19
N VAL A 117 7.06 -3.50 10.46
CA VAL A 117 8.29 -2.91 9.91
C VAL A 117 8.47 -1.52 10.48
N ASN A 118 9.70 -1.15 10.81
CA ASN A 118 10.03 0.19 11.24
C ASN A 118 10.20 1.11 10.01
N THR A 119 9.45 2.22 9.99
CA THR A 119 9.38 3.15 8.84
C THR A 119 10.62 4.03 8.70
N GLN A 120 11.45 4.13 9.74
CA GLN A 120 12.71 4.87 9.73
C GLN A 120 13.89 3.98 9.32
N THR A 121 13.97 2.77 9.88
CA THR A 121 15.13 1.88 9.69
C THR A 121 14.95 0.85 8.58
N GLY A 122 13.70 0.61 8.17
CA GLY A 122 13.37 -0.41 7.16
C GLY A 122 13.52 -1.85 7.62
N ARG A 123 13.67 -2.10 8.92
CA ARG A 123 13.82 -3.44 9.48
C ARG A 123 12.53 -3.92 10.12
N PHE A 124 12.39 -5.23 10.28
CA PHE A 124 11.34 -5.78 11.12
C PHE A 124 11.44 -5.20 12.54
N ALA A 125 10.32 -4.73 13.07
CA ALA A 125 10.26 -4.05 14.36
C ALA A 125 10.00 -5.00 15.53
N ASP A 126 9.54 -6.21 15.24
CA ASP A 126 9.34 -7.30 16.20
C ASP A 126 9.57 -8.66 15.52
N THR A 127 9.42 -9.74 16.29
CA THR A 127 9.49 -11.13 15.81
C THR A 127 8.11 -11.80 15.78
N HIS A 128 7.03 -11.04 16.02
CA HIS A 128 5.70 -11.59 16.07
C HIS A 128 5.20 -11.87 14.66
N ILE A 129 4.80 -13.10 14.40
CA ILE A 129 4.31 -13.57 13.10
C ILE A 129 2.86 -14.00 13.26
N SER A 130 2.02 -13.60 12.32
CA SER A 130 0.61 -13.99 12.25
C SER A 130 0.18 -14.21 10.81
N MET A 131 -0.86 -15.01 10.63
CA MET A 131 -1.65 -15.10 9.39
C MET A 131 -3.02 -14.40 9.52
N GLY A 132 -3.30 -13.81 10.68
CA GLY A 132 -4.51 -13.04 10.95
C GLY A 132 -4.23 -11.55 11.06
N GLY A 133 -5.00 -10.87 11.92
CA GLY A 133 -4.95 -9.41 12.07
C GLY A 133 -3.54 -8.84 12.15
N GLY A 134 -3.24 -7.90 11.25
CA GLY A 134 -1.95 -7.23 11.16
C GLY A 134 -1.00 -7.79 10.09
N ALA A 135 -1.31 -8.95 9.50
CA ALA A 135 -0.52 -9.53 8.41
C ALA A 135 -1.33 -10.29 7.34
N ASP A 136 -2.55 -10.74 7.67
CA ASP A 136 -3.49 -11.45 6.79
C ASP A 136 -3.46 -11.03 5.29
N SER A 137 -3.87 -9.80 5.01
CA SER A 137 -4.12 -9.30 3.67
C SER A 137 -2.85 -9.06 2.85
N PHE A 138 -1.67 -9.00 3.48
CA PHE A 138 -0.40 -9.02 2.76
C PHE A 138 -0.23 -10.34 1.98
N TYR A 139 -0.53 -11.47 2.63
CA TYR A 139 -0.46 -12.78 1.99
C TYR A 139 -1.54 -12.92 0.90
N GLU A 140 -2.73 -12.39 1.14
CA GLU A 140 -3.78 -12.35 0.11
C GLU A 140 -3.32 -11.57 -1.13
N TYR A 141 -2.67 -10.42 -0.93
CA TYR A 141 -2.28 -9.53 -2.02
C TYR A 141 -1.11 -10.08 -2.83
N LEU A 142 -0.24 -10.94 -2.27
CA LEU A 142 0.77 -11.68 -3.04
C LEU A 142 0.10 -12.57 -4.10
N LEU A 143 -0.87 -13.38 -3.69
CA LEU A 143 -1.58 -14.26 -4.63
C LEU A 143 -2.44 -13.45 -5.61
N LYS A 144 -3.19 -12.46 -5.10
CA LYS A 144 -4.10 -11.65 -5.93
C LYS A 144 -3.33 -10.82 -6.96
N SER A 145 -2.12 -10.33 -6.66
CA SER A 145 -1.32 -9.55 -7.63
C SER A 145 -0.78 -10.43 -8.75
N TRP A 146 -0.36 -11.66 -8.41
CA TRP A 146 0.01 -12.65 -9.43
C TRP A 146 -1.15 -12.93 -10.40
N ILE A 147 -2.37 -13.11 -9.87
CA ILE A 147 -3.58 -13.29 -10.68
C ILE A 147 -3.90 -12.04 -11.51
N GLN A 148 -3.89 -10.86 -10.90
CA GLN A 148 -4.24 -9.59 -11.56
C GLN A 148 -3.32 -9.30 -12.75
N THR A 149 -2.03 -9.61 -12.62
CA THR A 149 -1.01 -9.31 -13.63
C THR A 149 -0.72 -10.46 -14.58
N GLN A 150 -1.38 -11.61 -14.41
CA GLN A 150 -1.14 -12.82 -15.19
C GLN A 150 0.35 -13.20 -15.22
N ASP A 151 1.01 -13.17 -14.06
CA ASP A 151 2.43 -13.49 -13.86
C ASP A 151 3.44 -12.50 -14.46
N GLN A 152 3.02 -11.30 -14.87
CA GLN A 152 3.94 -10.31 -15.46
C GLN A 152 4.66 -9.42 -14.44
N GLN A 153 4.17 -9.33 -13.19
CA GLN A 153 4.72 -8.46 -12.12
C GLN A 153 4.61 -9.08 -10.71
N ALA A 154 4.79 -10.39 -10.61
CA ALA A 154 4.65 -11.13 -9.34
C ALA A 154 5.84 -10.96 -8.38
#